data_AF-A0A940LB20-F1
#
_entry.id   AF-A0A940LB20-F1
#
_cell.length_a   1.000
_cell.length_b   1.000
_cell.length_c   1.000
_cell.angle_alpha   90.00
_cell.angle_beta   90.00
_cell.angle_gamma   90.00
#
_symmetry.space_group_name_H-M   'P 1'
#
loop_
_entity.id
_entity.type
_entity.pdbx_description
1 polymer ?
#
loop_
_entity_poly.entity_id
_entity_poly.type
_entity_poly.pdbx_seq_one_letter_code
_entity_poly.pdbx_strand_id
1 'polypeptide(L)'
;MKRKLSPEKLSGLRRLRLARRLWKKEPLFAFDIIKQKYPDCTYEQFLNDLVRRTKPKPKKSKSGLQRFGRYNRMVECASKFKNYKDVDAGLEALKLRKYMTSHYRVLVWIGGKYKDYFFSPLISFRTIRDFHSKISLCKSEQEVEDLVEAFTKSQY
;
A
#
# COMPACT_ATOMS: atom_id res chain seq x y z
N MET A 1 19.25 24.73 -0.83
CA MET A 1 20.70 24.47 -0.62
C MET A 1 20.89 23.69 0.69
N LYS A 2 21.56 22.52 0.67
CA LYS A 2 21.88 21.77 1.90
C LYS A 2 23.01 22.50 2.65
N ARG A 3 22.77 22.96 3.88
CA ARG A 3 23.83 23.52 4.74
C ARG A 3 24.91 22.46 4.97
N LYS A 4 26.16 22.75 4.64
CA LYS A 4 27.30 21.88 4.96
C LYS A 4 27.48 21.83 6.48
N LEU A 5 27.55 20.63 7.04
CA LEU A 5 27.78 20.42 8.47
C LEU A 5 29.23 20.75 8.81
N SER A 6 29.50 21.33 9.98
CA SER A 6 30.87 21.53 10.44
C SER A 6 31.59 20.20 10.64
N PRO A 7 32.93 20.15 10.47
CA PRO A 7 33.72 18.94 10.67
C PRO A 7 33.49 18.28 12.04
N GLU A 8 33.36 19.08 13.09
CA GLU A 8 33.05 18.63 14.45
C GLU A 8 31.69 17.93 14.55
N LYS A 9 30.65 18.54 13.97
CA LYS A 9 29.30 17.94 13.93
C LYS A 9 29.29 16.64 13.14
N LEU A 10 30.06 16.55 12.06
CA LEU A 10 30.22 15.32 11.29
C LEU A 10 30.93 14.24 12.11
N SER A 11 31.98 14.60 12.86
CA SER A 11 32.69 13.68 13.76
C SER A 11 31.77 13.12 14.83
N GLY A 12 30.99 13.97 15.51
CA GLY A 12 30.01 13.54 16.51
C GLY A 12 28.93 12.61 15.94
N LEU A 13 28.42 12.90 14.74
CA LEU A 13 27.46 12.01 14.07
C LEU A 13 28.06 10.66 13.67
N ARG A 14 29.34 10.63 13.27
CA ARG A 14 30.06 9.39 12.95
C ARG A 14 30.28 8.55 14.21
N ARG A 15 30.71 9.18 15.30
CA ARG A 15 30.87 8.54 16.62
C ARG A 15 29.56 7.92 17.10
N LEU A 16 28.47 8.69 17.10
CA LEU A 16 27.14 8.21 17.49
C LEU A 16 26.66 7.01 16.66
N ARG A 17 26.89 7.03 15.34
CA ARG A 17 26.54 5.89 14.46
C ARG A 17 27.36 4.65 14.77
N LEU A 18 28.66 4.83 15.01
CA LEU A 18 29.55 3.75 15.38
C LEU A 18 29.16 3.16 16.73
N ALA A 19 28.90 4.01 17.72
CA ALA A 19 28.49 3.63 19.06
C ALA A 19 27.27 2.72 19.08
N ARG A 20 26.21 3.12 18.37
CA ARG A 20 24.98 2.33 18.24
C ARG A 20 25.18 1.03 17.49
N ARG A 21 26.10 1.00 16.54
CA ARG A 21 26.41 -0.21 15.77
C ARG A 21 27.16 -1.22 16.64
N LEU A 22 28.18 -0.76 17.38
CA LEU A 22 28.96 -1.60 18.28
C LEU A 22 28.12 -2.11 19.43
N TRP A 23 27.27 -1.26 20.04
CA TRP A 23 26.34 -1.68 21.09
C TRP A 23 25.40 -2.82 20.66
N LYS A 24 25.02 -2.85 19.38
CA LYS A 24 24.18 -3.93 18.83
C LYS A 24 24.97 -5.22 18.57
N LYS A 25 26.27 -5.13 18.24
CA LYS A 25 27.10 -6.27 17.86
C LYS A 25 27.84 -6.88 19.05
N GLU A 26 28.52 -6.05 19.83
CA GLU A 26 29.45 -6.42 20.90
C GLU A 26 29.31 -5.42 22.06
N PRO A 27 28.21 -5.48 22.84
CA PRO A 27 27.88 -4.45 23.83
C PRO A 27 28.93 -4.31 24.94
N LEU A 28 29.53 -5.43 25.38
CA LEU A 28 30.50 -5.46 26.47
C LEU A 28 31.78 -4.69 26.14
N PHE A 29 32.24 -4.75 24.88
CA PHE A 29 33.47 -4.09 24.42
C PHE A 29 33.21 -2.79 23.65
N ALA A 30 31.95 -2.42 23.46
CA ALA A 30 31.57 -1.30 22.60
C ALA A 30 32.23 0.01 23.02
N PHE A 31 32.33 0.27 24.33
CA PHE A 31 32.96 1.48 24.84
C PHE A 31 34.46 1.52 24.57
N ASP A 32 35.18 0.44 24.88
CA ASP A 32 36.64 0.38 24.69
C ASP A 32 37.01 0.54 23.22
N ILE A 33 36.26 -0.09 22.31
CA ILE A 33 36.46 0.03 20.86
C ILE A 33 36.20 1.47 20.38
N ILE A 34 35.24 2.19 20.98
CA ILE A 34 34.98 3.60 20.66
C ILE A 34 36.10 4.47 21.18
N LYS A 35 36.57 4.23 22.41
CA LYS A 35 37.64 4.99 23.05
C LYS A 35 38.94 4.88 22.26
N GLN A 36 39.23 3.73 21.66
CA GLN A 36 40.37 3.56 20.73
C GLN A 36 40.29 4.48 19.50
N LYS A 37 39.09 4.75 18.98
CA LYS A 37 38.90 5.60 17.79
C LYS A 37 38.62 7.06 18.11
N TYR A 38 38.08 7.33 19.29
CA TYR A 38 37.72 8.65 19.80
C TYR A 38 38.24 8.75 21.24
N PRO A 39 39.52 9.08 21.44
CA PRO A 39 40.16 9.10 22.76
C PRO A 39 39.46 10.04 23.75
N ASP A 40 38.93 11.16 23.25
CA ASP A 40 38.25 12.18 24.07
C ASP A 40 36.81 11.79 24.46
N CYS A 41 36.32 10.64 24.00
CA CYS A 41 34.97 10.18 24.29
C CYS A 41 34.88 9.62 25.73
N THR A 42 34.19 10.36 26.60
CA THR A 42 33.89 9.87 27.96
C THR A 42 32.83 8.79 27.96
N TYR A 43 32.75 8.01 29.04
CA TYR A 43 31.74 6.98 29.21
C TYR A 43 30.31 7.56 29.22
N GLU A 44 30.12 8.72 29.85
CA GLU A 44 28.84 9.43 29.86
C GLU A 44 28.41 9.88 28.46
N GLN A 45 29.36 10.35 27.64
CA GLN A 45 29.08 10.72 26.25
C GLN A 45 28.67 9.49 25.43
N PHE A 46 29.31 8.35 25.66
CA PHE A 46 28.95 7.09 25.02
C PHE A 46 27.52 6.66 25.39
N LEU A 47 27.17 6.64 26.67
CA LEU A 47 25.81 6.32 27.12
C LEU A 47 24.78 7.29 26.51
N ASN A 48 25.10 8.59 26.49
CA ASN A 48 24.25 9.60 25.86
C ASN A 48 24.05 9.38 24.35
N ASP A 49 25.04 8.84 23.63
CA ASP A 49 24.93 8.51 22.21
C ASP A 49 23.98 7.30 21.96
N LEU A 50 23.88 6.38 22.93
CA LEU A 50 22.96 5.23 22.88
C LEU A 50 21.49 5.62 23.07
N VAL A 51 21.22 6.68 23.84
CA VAL A 51 19.85 7.14 24.11
C VAL A 51 19.17 7.59 22.82
N ARG A 52 18.00 7.03 22.54
CA ARG A 52 17.13 7.48 21.44
C ARG A 52 16.36 8.73 21.86
N ARG A 53 16.80 9.89 21.38
CA ARG A 53 16.14 11.19 21.65
C ARG A 53 14.82 11.40 20.89
N THR A 54 14.61 10.66 19.80
CA THR A 54 13.42 10.81 18.95
C THR A 54 12.66 9.49 18.88
N LYS A 55 11.34 9.56 19.04
CA LYS A 55 10.45 8.42 18.78
C LYS A 55 10.67 7.90 17.35
N PRO A 56 10.69 6.57 17.14
CA PRO A 56 10.80 6.02 15.79
C PRO A 56 9.61 6.51 14.94
N LYS A 57 9.88 6.89 13.69
CA LYS A 57 8.80 7.29 12.77
C LYS A 57 7.91 6.07 12.53
N PRO A 58 6.58 6.20 12.63
CA PRO A 58 5.67 5.11 12.28
C PRO A 58 5.87 4.76 10.81
N LYS A 59 5.99 3.46 10.51
CA LYS A 59 6.00 2.99 9.12
C LYS A 59 4.58 3.20 8.58
N LYS A 60 4.44 3.93 7.46
CA LYS A 60 3.17 3.97 6.73
C LYS A 60 2.94 2.59 6.12
N SER A 61 2.14 1.74 6.74
CA SER A 61 1.67 0.52 6.10
C SER A 61 0.75 0.91 4.95
N LYS A 62 0.90 0.22 3.81
CA LYS A 62 -0.12 0.30 2.75
C LYS A 62 -1.43 -0.21 3.33
N SER A 63 -2.55 0.43 2.98
CA SER A 63 -3.87 -0.11 3.35
C SER A 63 -4.01 -1.50 2.72
N GLY A 64 -4.43 -2.49 3.51
CA GLY A 64 -4.70 -3.84 2.99
C GLY A 64 -5.76 -3.87 1.89
N LEU A 65 -6.54 -2.80 1.75
CA LEU A 65 -7.56 -2.65 0.70
C LEU A 65 -6.97 -2.41 -0.69
N GLN A 66 -5.71 -2.00 -0.80
CA GLN A 66 -5.05 -1.72 -2.09
C GLN A 66 -4.99 -2.93 -3.03
N ARG A 67 -5.11 -4.15 -2.47
CA ARG A 67 -5.10 -5.40 -3.25
C ARG A 67 -6.40 -5.66 -4.02
N PHE A 68 -7.50 -5.01 -3.67
CA PHE A 68 -8.80 -5.25 -4.31
C PHE A 68 -8.97 -4.39 -5.54
N GLY A 69 -9.56 -4.94 -6.60
CA GLY A 69 -9.61 -4.27 -7.90
C GLY A 69 -10.54 -3.06 -7.95
N ARG A 70 -11.43 -2.87 -6.96
CA ARG A 70 -12.24 -1.66 -6.78
C ARG A 70 -11.47 -0.47 -6.20
N TYR A 71 -10.30 -0.70 -5.59
CA TYR A 71 -9.58 0.33 -4.83
C TYR A 71 -9.19 1.54 -5.68
N ASN A 72 -8.61 1.30 -6.86
CA ASN A 72 -8.17 2.38 -7.74
C ASN A 72 -9.34 3.27 -8.17
N ARG A 73 -10.46 2.66 -8.55
CA ARG A 73 -11.69 3.39 -8.92
C ARG A 73 -12.24 4.20 -7.75
N MET A 74 -12.27 3.63 -6.54
CA MET A 74 -12.69 4.34 -5.34
C MET A 74 -11.81 5.58 -5.07
N VAL A 75 -10.49 5.46 -5.24
CA VAL A 75 -9.56 6.59 -5.07
C VAL A 75 -9.77 7.66 -6.14
N GLU A 76 -9.98 7.27 -7.41
CA GLU A 76 -10.34 8.19 -8.50
C GLU A 76 -11.63 8.97 -8.17
N CYS A 77 -12.69 8.29 -7.73
CA CYS A 77 -13.96 8.94 -7.40
C CYS A 77 -13.84 9.83 -6.15
N ALA A 78 -13.10 9.39 -5.13
CA ALA A 78 -12.84 10.20 -3.94
C ALA A 78 -12.02 11.46 -4.25
N SER A 79 -11.07 11.39 -5.19
CA SER A 79 -10.28 12.56 -5.60
C SER A 79 -11.13 13.55 -6.39
N LYS A 80 -12.05 13.06 -7.25
CA LYS A 80 -13.02 13.92 -7.94
C LYS A 80 -13.91 14.68 -6.97
N PHE A 81 -14.50 14.01 -5.99
CA PHE A 81 -15.31 14.69 -4.97
C PHE A 81 -14.49 15.71 -4.18
N LYS A 82 -13.26 15.37 -3.80
CA LYS A 82 -12.38 16.29 -3.05
C LYS A 82 -12.09 17.56 -3.84
N ASN A 83 -11.76 17.44 -5.13
CA ASN A 83 -11.29 18.53 -5.96
C ASN A 83 -12.42 19.35 -6.58
N TYR A 84 -13.47 18.68 -7.07
CA TYR A 84 -14.54 19.29 -7.85
C TYR A 84 -15.88 19.34 -7.11
N LYS A 85 -15.96 18.81 -5.88
CA LYS A 85 -17.22 18.70 -5.12
C LYS A 85 -18.32 17.92 -5.83
N ASP A 86 -17.92 17.03 -6.75
CA ASP A 86 -18.80 16.12 -7.48
C ASP A 86 -19.40 15.07 -6.53
N VAL A 87 -20.65 15.30 -6.11
CA VAL A 87 -21.37 14.48 -5.13
C VAL A 87 -21.59 13.05 -5.62
N ASP A 88 -21.84 12.86 -6.92
CA ASP A 88 -22.07 11.55 -7.51
C ASP A 88 -20.81 10.69 -7.44
N ALA A 89 -19.65 11.28 -7.74
CA ALA A 89 -18.37 10.62 -7.53
C ALA A 89 -18.13 10.30 -6.03
N GLY A 90 -18.57 11.17 -5.12
CA GLY A 90 -18.53 10.91 -3.68
C GLY A 90 -19.36 9.68 -3.28
N LEU A 91 -20.59 9.59 -3.77
CA LEU A 91 -21.49 8.46 -3.53
C LEU A 91 -20.94 7.15 -4.15
N GLU A 92 -20.38 7.21 -5.36
CA GLU A 92 -19.72 6.07 -5.99
C GLU A 92 -18.54 5.56 -5.14
N ALA A 93 -17.70 6.47 -4.63
CA ALA A 93 -16.59 6.12 -3.75
C ALA A 93 -17.06 5.43 -2.46
N LEU A 94 -18.16 5.91 -1.85
CA LEU A 94 -18.76 5.28 -0.67
C LEU A 94 -19.28 3.88 -0.97
N LYS A 95 -19.99 3.70 -2.10
CA LYS A 95 -20.48 2.38 -2.55
C LYS A 95 -19.32 1.41 -2.78
N LEU A 96 -18.29 1.83 -3.51
CA LEU A 96 -17.11 0.99 -3.79
C LEU A 96 -16.37 0.62 -2.50
N ARG A 97 -16.30 1.52 -1.52
CA ARG A 97 -15.72 1.23 -0.21
C ARG A 97 -16.54 0.19 0.57
N LYS A 98 -17.86 0.32 0.57
CA LYS A 98 -18.78 -0.63 1.23
C LYS A 98 -18.63 -2.06 0.69
N TYR A 99 -18.48 -2.20 -0.63
CA TYR A 99 -18.41 -3.48 -1.32
C TYR A 99 -16.99 -3.88 -1.77
N MET A 100 -15.95 -3.35 -1.12
CA MET A 100 -14.56 -3.52 -1.55
C MET A 100 -14.16 -5.01 -1.62
N THR A 101 -14.53 -5.78 -0.59
CA THR A 101 -14.19 -7.20 -0.44
C THR A 101 -15.26 -8.14 -1.02
N SER A 102 -16.41 -7.60 -1.42
CA SER A 102 -17.51 -8.41 -1.94
C SER A 102 -17.22 -8.91 -3.35
N HIS A 103 -17.63 -10.14 -3.66
CA HIS A 103 -17.59 -10.64 -5.04
C HIS A 103 -18.37 -9.71 -5.97
N TYR A 104 -17.90 -9.53 -7.21
CA TYR A 104 -18.74 -8.89 -8.22
C TYR A 104 -19.87 -9.85 -8.56
N ARG A 105 -21.10 -9.32 -8.62
CA ARG A 105 -22.27 -10.04 -9.11
C ARG A 105 -22.65 -9.44 -10.45
N VAL A 106 -22.66 -10.24 -11.50
CA VAL A 106 -23.14 -9.87 -12.83
C VAL A 106 -24.40 -10.67 -13.08
N LEU A 107 -25.53 -9.97 -13.21
CA LEU A 107 -26.84 -10.55 -13.46
C LEU A 107 -27.17 -10.38 -14.94
N VAL A 108 -27.43 -11.49 -15.62
CA VAL A 108 -27.68 -11.53 -17.06
C VAL A 108 -29.07 -12.09 -17.32
N TRP A 109 -29.82 -11.43 -18.20
CA TRP A 109 -31.15 -11.86 -18.63
C TRP A 109 -31.06 -12.52 -20.00
N ILE A 110 -31.37 -13.82 -20.08
CA ILE A 110 -31.32 -14.59 -21.33
C ILE A 110 -32.46 -15.60 -21.31
N GLY A 111 -33.18 -15.75 -22.42
CA GLY A 111 -34.20 -16.80 -22.57
C GLY A 111 -35.32 -16.76 -21.52
N GLY A 112 -35.66 -15.57 -21.00
CA GLY A 112 -36.70 -15.41 -19.98
C GLY A 112 -36.28 -15.74 -18.55
N LYS A 113 -34.98 -15.95 -18.29
CA LYS A 113 -34.43 -16.24 -16.95
C LYS A 113 -33.27 -15.33 -16.61
N TYR A 114 -33.11 -15.04 -15.33
CA TYR A 114 -31.90 -14.39 -14.80
C TYR A 114 -30.86 -15.44 -14.42
N LYS A 115 -29.63 -15.24 -14.85
CA LYS A 115 -28.45 -15.98 -14.37
C LYS A 115 -27.51 -15.05 -13.63
N ASP A 116 -27.03 -15.50 -12.47
CA ASP A 116 -26.07 -14.80 -11.63
C ASP A 116 -24.66 -15.37 -11.81
N TYR A 117 -23.70 -14.50 -12.09
CA TYR A 117 -22.28 -14.85 -12.14
C TYR A 117 -21.51 -14.09 -11.07
N PHE A 118 -20.68 -14.80 -10.32
CA PHE A 118 -19.87 -14.24 -9.24
C PHE A 118 -18.39 -14.24 -9.60
N PHE A 119 -17.74 -13.09 -9.41
CA PHE A 119 -16.31 -12.92 -9.71
C PHE A 119 -15.53 -12.40 -8.51
N SER A 120 -14.25 -12.76 -8.44
CA SER A 120 -13.35 -12.40 -7.35
C SER A 120 -13.26 -10.87 -7.13
N PRO A 121 -13.24 -10.39 -5.87
CA PRO A 121 -13.06 -8.97 -5.54
C PRO A 121 -11.67 -8.42 -5.92
N LEU A 122 -10.72 -9.30 -6.22
CA LEU A 122 -9.36 -8.93 -6.62
C LEU A 122 -9.30 -8.45 -8.08
N ILE A 123 -10.28 -8.82 -8.90
CA ILE A 123 -10.34 -8.43 -10.30
C ILE A 123 -10.58 -6.92 -10.41
N SER A 124 -9.82 -6.28 -11.28
CA SER A 124 -9.91 -4.84 -11.56
C SER A 124 -11.33 -4.42 -11.89
N PHE A 125 -11.76 -3.26 -11.38
CA PHE A 125 -13.06 -2.70 -11.74
C PHE A 125 -13.20 -2.48 -13.26
N ARG A 126 -12.11 -2.10 -13.93
CA ARG A 126 -12.12 -1.83 -15.38
C ARG A 126 -12.39 -3.12 -16.17
N THR A 127 -11.73 -4.22 -15.82
CA THR A 127 -11.90 -5.49 -16.53
C THR A 127 -13.31 -6.05 -16.36
N ILE A 128 -13.91 -5.94 -15.17
CA ILE A 128 -15.31 -6.32 -14.95
C ILE A 128 -16.26 -5.42 -15.74
N ARG A 129 -16.00 -4.10 -15.78
CA ARG A 129 -16.82 -3.18 -16.57
C ARG A 129 -16.77 -3.52 -18.05
N ASP A 130 -15.58 -3.78 -18.58
CA ASP A 130 -15.38 -4.12 -19.98
C ASP A 130 -16.05 -5.46 -20.34
N PHE A 131 -15.95 -6.44 -19.42
CA PHE A 131 -16.68 -7.71 -19.51
C PHE A 131 -18.20 -7.53 -19.51
N HIS A 132 -18.74 -6.68 -18.61
CA HIS A 132 -20.17 -6.38 -18.57
C HIS A 132 -20.67 -5.80 -19.90
N SER A 133 -19.91 -4.87 -20.50
CA SER A 133 -20.23 -4.35 -21.83
C SER A 133 -20.20 -5.42 -22.93
N LYS A 134 -19.30 -6.42 -22.86
CA LYS A 134 -19.29 -7.54 -23.81
C LYS A 134 -20.49 -8.46 -23.65
N ILE A 135 -20.83 -8.82 -22.40
CA ILE A 135 -22.03 -9.64 -22.11
C ILE A 135 -23.29 -8.97 -22.65
N SER A 136 -23.41 -7.64 -22.54
CA SER A 136 -24.62 -6.93 -22.99
C SER A 136 -24.89 -7.06 -24.49
N LEU A 137 -23.90 -7.48 -25.28
CA LEU A 137 -24.02 -7.70 -26.73
C LEU A 137 -24.43 -9.12 -27.09
N CYS A 138 -24.32 -10.07 -26.16
CA CYS A 138 -24.64 -11.47 -26.40
C CYS A 138 -26.15 -11.68 -26.46
N LYS A 139 -26.58 -12.55 -27.37
CA LYS A 139 -28.00 -12.84 -27.59
C LYS A 139 -28.36 -14.27 -27.24
N SER A 140 -27.38 -15.17 -27.27
CA SER A 140 -27.57 -16.58 -26.95
C SER A 140 -26.98 -16.94 -25.58
N GLU A 141 -27.52 -17.99 -24.98
CA GLU A 141 -27.02 -18.54 -23.71
C GLU A 141 -25.61 -19.10 -23.86
N GLN A 142 -25.32 -19.73 -25.00
CA GLN A 142 -24.01 -20.30 -25.33
C GLN A 142 -22.92 -19.22 -25.43
N GLU A 143 -23.19 -18.10 -26.11
CA GLU A 143 -22.23 -16.98 -26.21
C GLU A 143 -21.85 -16.43 -24.83
N VAL A 144 -22.81 -16.38 -23.90
CA VAL A 144 -22.55 -15.88 -22.54
C VAL A 144 -21.74 -16.88 -21.74
N GLU A 145 -22.02 -18.17 -21.86
CA GLU A 145 -21.24 -19.22 -21.20
C GLU A 145 -19.79 -19.26 -21.72
N ASP A 146 -19.60 -19.20 -23.04
CA ASP A 146 -18.28 -19.13 -23.66
C ASP A 146 -17.48 -17.91 -23.19
N LEU A 147 -18.13 -16.73 -23.11
CA LEU A 147 -17.49 -15.51 -22.62
C LEU A 147 -17.14 -15.59 -21.14
N VAL A 148 -18.04 -16.15 -20.31
CA VAL A 148 -17.78 -16.34 -18.88
C VAL A 148 -16.60 -17.29 -18.69
N GLU A 149 -16.54 -18.38 -19.45
CA GLU A 149 -15.46 -19.36 -19.37
C GLU A 149 -14.12 -18.79 -19.88
N ALA A 150 -14.14 -18.05 -20.99
CA ALA A 150 -12.96 -17.34 -21.47
C ALA A 150 -12.46 -16.30 -20.45
N PHE A 151 -13.39 -15.60 -19.80
CA PHE A 151 -13.06 -14.62 -18.78
C PHE A 151 -12.46 -15.27 -17.53
N THR A 152 -13.02 -16.39 -17.04
CA THR A 152 -12.47 -17.10 -15.88
C THR A 152 -11.10 -17.69 -16.18
N LYS A 153 -10.88 -18.30 -17.35
CA LYS A 153 -9.57 -18.81 -17.79
C LYS A 153 -8.51 -17.72 -17.84
N SER A 154 -8.86 -16.51 -18.26
CA SER A 154 -7.91 -15.39 -18.33
C SER A 154 -7.47 -14.83 -16.96
N GLN A 155 -8.13 -15.20 -15.86
CA GLN A 155 -7.85 -14.70 -14.51
C GLN A 155 -7.00 -15.66 -13.66
N TYR A 156 -6.76 -16.89 -14.13
CA TYR A 156 -5.91 -17.91 -13.51
C TYR A 156 -4.67 -18.16 -14.36
#